data_AF-H2JBB4-F1
#
_entry.id   AF-H2JBB4-F1
#
_cell.length_a   1.000
_cell.length_b   1.000
_cell.length_c   1.000
_cell.angle_alpha   90.00
_cell.angle_beta   90.00
_cell.angle_gamma   90.00
#
_symmetry.space_group_name_H-M   'P 1'
#
loop_
_entity.id
_entity.type
_entity.pdbx_description
1 polymer ?
#
loop_
_entity_poly.entity_id
_entity_poly.type
_entity_poly.pdbx_seq_one_letter_code
_entity_poly.pdbx_strand_id
1 'polypeptide(L)' 'MIQYLKDNIATILISAVVFGLMAWVIIYKIRQRKNGESSCGCGCSGCPESSRCHK' A
#
# COMPACT_ATOMS: atom_id res chain seq x y z
N MET A 1 6.92 1.65 -35.72
CA MET A 1 6.66 1.09 -34.38
C MET A 1 7.31 1.90 -33.25
N ILE A 2 8.56 2.35 -33.38
CA ILE A 2 9.24 3.20 -32.38
C ILE A 2 8.57 4.59 -32.19
N GLN A 3 7.92 5.14 -33.23
CA GLN A 3 7.17 6.40 -33.14
C GLN A 3 6.00 6.33 -32.14
N TYR A 4 5.21 5.24 -32.15
CA TYR A 4 4.12 5.05 -31.18
C TYR A 4 4.61 5.08 -29.73
N LEU A 5 5.82 4.58 -29.48
CA LEU A 5 6.41 4.62 -28.15
C LEU A 5 6.82 6.05 -27.76
N LYS A 6 7.35 6.84 -28.71
CA LYS A 6 7.69 8.26 -28.48
C LYS A 6 6.45 9.13 -28.26
N ASP A 7 5.40 8.96 -29.04
CA ASP A 7 4.16 9.74 -28.91
C ASP A 7 3.43 9.44 -27.60
N ASN A 8 3.58 8.23 -27.06
CA ASN A 8 2.93 7.80 -25.82
C ASN A 8 3.90 7.71 -24.63
N ILE A 9 5.11 8.28 -24.72
CA ILE A 9 6.09 8.29 -23.62
C ILE A 9 5.49 8.95 -22.36
N ALA A 10 4.73 10.03 -22.54
CA ALA A 10 4.07 10.72 -21.43
C ALA A 10 3.07 9.80 -20.71
N THR A 11 2.23 9.10 -21.47
CA THR A 11 1.25 8.14 -20.93
C THR A 11 1.93 6.99 -20.19
N ILE A 12 3.03 6.45 -20.74
CA ILE A 12 3.82 5.39 -20.10
C ILE A 12 4.42 5.88 -18.78
N LEU A 13 4.97 7.09 -18.74
CA LEU A 13 5.52 7.67 -17.51
C LEU A 13 4.43 7.91 -16.45
N ILE A 14 3.29 8.49 -16.82
CA ILE A 14 2.19 8.74 -15.89
C ILE A 14 1.66 7.43 -15.31
N SER A 15 1.41 6.44 -16.17
CA SER A 15 0.96 5.12 -15.71
C SER A 15 1.97 4.44 -14.79
N ALA A 16 3.26 4.48 -15.12
CA ALA A 16 4.31 3.93 -14.27
C ALA A 16 4.33 4.57 -12.87
N VAL A 17 4.16 5.89 -12.78
CA VAL A 17 4.08 6.60 -11.49
C VAL A 17 2.85 6.16 -10.69
N VAL A 18 1.67 6.12 -11.31
CA VAL A 18 0.43 5.71 -10.65
C VAL A 18 0.53 4.27 -10.14
N PHE A 19 0.99 3.34 -11.00
CA PHE A 19 1.21 1.96 -10.60
C PHE A 19 2.27 1.82 -9.51
N GLY A 20 3.35 2.61 -9.58
CA GLY A 20 4.40 2.65 -8.55
C GLY A 20 3.87 3.08 -7.19
N LEU A 21 3.07 4.15 -7.15
CA LEU A 21 2.43 4.62 -5.91
C LEU A 21 1.44 3.57 -5.36
N MET A 22 0.64 2.95 -6.22
CA MET A 22 -0.31 1.91 -5.79
C MET A 22 0.42 0.69 -5.20
N ALA A 23 1.47 0.21 -5.88
CA ALA A 23 2.31 -0.88 -5.39
C ALA A 23 2.99 -0.50 -4.07
N TRP A 24 3.48 0.73 -3.95
CA TRP A 24 4.10 1.23 -2.72
C TRP A 24 3.13 1.22 -1.54
N VAL A 25 1.89 1.68 -1.72
CA VAL A 25 0.85 1.63 -0.67
C VAL A 25 0.57 0.19 -0.26
N ILE A 26 0.46 -0.75 -1.20
CA ILE A 26 0.23 -2.17 -0.89
C ILE A 26 1.40 -2.74 -0.08
N ILE A 27 2.63 -2.53 -0.52
CA ILE A 27 3.84 -2.99 0.17
C ILE A 27 3.92 -2.36 1.56
N TYR A 28 3.64 -1.07 1.67
CA TYR A 28 3.60 -0.35 2.94
C TYR A 28 2.61 -1.02 3.89
N LYS A 29 1.36 -1.26 3.47
CA LYS A 29 0.35 -1.93 4.31
C LYS A 29 0.73 -3.36 4.68
N ILE A 30 1.37 -4.11 3.79
CA ILE A 30 1.86 -5.47 4.10
C ILE A 30 2.97 -5.41 5.14
N ARG A 31 3.92 -4.48 4.99
CA ARG A 31 5.00 -4.27 5.95
C ARG A 31 4.46 -3.79 7.31
N GLN A 32 3.50 -2.88 7.30
CA GLN A 32 2.79 -2.41 8.49
C GLN A 32 2.15 -3.59 9.24
N ARG A 33 1.40 -4.43 8.52
CA ARG A 33 0.78 -5.64 9.07
C ARG A 33 1.82 -6.61 9.63
N LYS A 34 2.93 -6.83 8.92
CA LYS A 34 4.03 -7.70 9.39
C LYS A 34 4.71 -7.16 10.64
N ASN A 35 4.78 -5.84 10.78
CA ASN A 35 5.32 -5.16 11.95
C ASN A 35 4.35 -5.14 13.15
N GLY A 36 3.20 -5.82 13.06
CA GLY A 36 2.21 -5.91 14.14
C GLY A 36 1.28 -4.70 14.22
N GLU A 37 1.33 -3.79 13.25
CA GLU A 37 0.36 -2.69 13.16
C GLU A 37 -0.95 -3.25 12.58
N SER A 38 -1.85 -3.60 13.48
CA SER A 38 -3.23 -4.00 13.19
C SER A 38 -4.07 -2.80 12.74
N SER A 39 -5.18 -3.07 12.03
CA SER A 39 -6.10 -2.01 11.56
C SER A 39 -6.70 -1.17 12.71
N CYS A 40 -6.64 -1.64 13.95
CA CYS A 40 -6.79 -0.81 15.13
C CYS A 40 -5.47 -0.07 15.37
N GLY A 41 -5.42 1.23 15.06
CA GLY A 41 -4.22 2.07 15.20
C GLY A 41 -3.65 2.18 16.63
N CYS A 42 -4.33 1.60 17.60
CA CYS A 42 -3.78 1.28 18.91
C CYS A 42 -3.42 -0.21 18.85
N GLY A 43 -2.12 -0.55 18.90
CA GLY A 43 -1.69 -1.95 19.02
C GLY A 43 -2.44 -2.68 20.14
N CYS A 44 -2.42 -4.02 20.16
CA CYS A 44 -3.28 -4.82 21.05
C CYS A 44 -3.32 -4.37 22.53
N SER A 45 -2.24 -3.76 23.02
CA SER A 45 -2.11 -3.18 24.37
C SER A 45 -3.03 -1.98 24.67
N GLY A 46 -3.47 -1.23 23.65
CA GLY A 46 -4.36 -0.07 23.77
C GLY A 46 -5.68 -0.23 23.03
N CYS A 47 -5.99 -1.43 22.54
CA CYS A 47 -7.24 -1.70 21.82
C CYS A 47 -8.42 -1.70 22.82
N PRO A 48 -9.44 -0.83 22.66
CA PRO A 48 -10.61 -0.83 23.55
C PRO A 48 -11.41 -2.14 23.48
N GLU A 49 -11.22 -2.92 22.41
CA GLU A 49 -11.82 -4.25 22.19
C GLU A 49 -10.83 -5.40 22.51
N SER A 50 -9.75 -5.12 23.26
CA SER A 50 -8.75 -6.13 23.66
C SER A 50 -9.34 -7.29 24.46
N SER A 51 -10.41 -7.03 25.22
CA SER A 51 -11.14 -8.03 26.01
C SER A 51 -11.84 -9.11 25.16
N ARG A 52 -12.09 -8.86 23.86
CA ARG A 52 -12.71 -9.83 22.94
C ARG A 52 -11.70 -10.52 22.01
N CYS A 53 -10.51 -9.94 21.81
CA CYS A 53 -9.48 -10.51 20.95
C CYS A 53 -8.73 -11.72 21.55
N HIS A 54 -8.72 -11.87 22.87
CA HIS A 54 -8.01 -12.94 23.60
C HIS A 54 -8.96 -14.01 24.18
N LYS A 55 -10.16 -14.15 23.61
CA LYS A 55 -11.13 -15.18 24.00
C LYS A 55 -11.10 -16.37 23.06
#